data_AF-A0A4Y9S157-F1
#
_entry.id   AF-A0A4Y9S157-F1
#
_cell.length_a   1.000
_cell.length_b   1.000
_cell.length_c   1.000
_cell.angle_alpha   90.00
_cell.angle_beta   90.00
_cell.angle_gamma   90.00
#
_symmetry.space_group_name_H-M   'P 1'
#
loop_
_entity.id
_entity.type
_entity.pdbx_description
1 polymer ?
#
loop_
_entity_poly.entity_id
_entity_poly.type
_entity_poly.pdbx_seq_one_letter_code
_entity_poly.pdbx_strand_id
1 'polypeptide(L)'
;MHAPDRLDASHSHWTAAAPRSARPDHTTLPYAMARLAASEDARFPSGFAALVAALEYAFRQEEELMDDLGLALPEHREQHAALLTALQRCEQRVAGGDIAAGRAMLRLACAWFTLHRESMDAAVDDALLPEPFGPVSAAGGAASWCLPPGPV
;
A
#
# COMPACT_ATOMS: atom_id res chain seq x y z
N MET A 1 35.37 23.80 -20.72
CA MET A 1 35.93 23.66 -19.36
C MET A 1 34.75 23.52 -18.40
N HIS A 2 34.75 22.43 -17.64
CA HIS A 2 33.72 21.86 -16.78
C HIS A 2 32.59 22.75 -16.22
N ALA A 3 31.35 22.26 -16.38
CA ALA A 3 30.33 22.34 -15.34
C ALA A 3 30.64 21.32 -14.22
N PRO A 4 30.10 21.52 -13.01
CA PRO A 4 29.54 20.38 -12.30
C PRO A 4 28.05 20.54 -12.00
N ASP A 5 27.37 19.39 -12.18
CA ASP A 5 25.99 19.04 -11.90
C ASP A 5 25.46 19.57 -10.55
N ARG A 6 24.27 20.18 -10.58
CA ARG A 6 23.33 20.14 -9.45
C ARG A 6 22.33 19.01 -9.68
N LEU A 7 22.71 17.81 -9.25
CA LEU A 7 21.74 16.82 -8.81
C LEU A 7 21.37 17.17 -7.37
N ASP A 8 20.32 17.96 -7.21
CA ASP A 8 19.67 18.11 -5.90
C ASP A 8 18.91 16.80 -5.61
N ALA A 9 19.26 16.25 -4.45
CA ALA A 9 18.82 14.99 -3.93
C ALA A 9 17.31 15.02 -3.64
N SER A 10 16.63 14.05 -4.24
CA SER A 10 15.26 13.63 -3.91
C SER A 10 15.17 13.24 -2.43
N HIS A 11 14.87 14.22 -1.58
CA HIS A 11 14.60 14.03 -0.16
C HIS A 11 13.12 13.66 0.03
N SER A 12 12.91 12.41 0.46
CA SER A 12 12.05 12.07 1.60
C SER A 12 10.59 12.56 1.58
N HIS A 13 9.68 11.86 0.87
CA HIS A 13 8.24 12.01 1.14
C HIS A 13 7.69 11.03 2.19
N TRP A 14 8.54 10.22 2.85
CA TRP A 14 8.10 9.11 3.71
C TRP A 14 7.95 9.44 5.22
N THR A 15 7.88 10.71 5.64
CA THR A 15 7.85 11.06 7.09
C THR A 15 6.72 11.98 7.56
N ALA A 16 5.64 12.13 6.79
CA ALA A 16 4.38 12.56 7.40
C ALA A 16 3.71 11.30 7.96
N ALA A 17 3.67 11.16 9.29
CA ALA A 17 2.88 10.13 9.95
C ALA A 17 1.42 10.30 9.53
N ALA A 18 0.98 9.51 8.56
CA ALA A 18 -0.43 9.40 8.22
C ALA A 18 -1.20 9.06 9.51
N PRO A 19 -2.45 9.55 9.69
CA PRO A 19 -3.26 9.15 10.84
C PRO A 19 -3.30 7.61 10.89
N ARG A 20 -3.30 7.00 12.09
CA ARG A 20 -3.31 5.53 12.26
C ARG A 20 -4.43 4.82 11.49
N SER A 21 -5.47 5.56 11.10
CA SER A 21 -6.60 5.15 10.28
C SER A 21 -6.41 5.24 8.76
N ALA A 22 -5.26 5.73 8.26
CA ALA A 22 -4.96 5.78 6.84
C ALA A 22 -4.03 4.61 6.47
N ARG A 23 -4.56 3.69 5.65
CA ARG A 23 -3.81 2.60 5.03
C ARG A 23 -2.54 3.16 4.35
N PRO A 24 -1.36 2.53 4.50
CA PRO A 24 -0.18 2.91 3.73
C PRO A 24 -0.50 2.87 2.23
N ASP A 25 0.06 3.79 1.46
CA ASP A 25 -0.15 3.85 0.01
C ASP A 25 0.58 2.67 -0.69
N HIS A 26 -0.10 1.52 -0.68
CA HIS A 26 0.30 0.30 -1.35
C HIS A 26 0.30 0.46 -2.88
N THR A 27 -0.32 1.51 -3.42
CA THR A 27 -0.35 1.75 -4.87
C THR A 27 1.00 2.13 -5.44
N THR A 28 1.90 2.64 -4.59
CA THR A 28 3.27 3.02 -4.97
C THR A 28 4.23 1.84 -5.03
N LEU A 29 3.92 0.72 -4.37
CA LEU A 29 4.83 -0.44 -4.26
C LEU A 29 5.13 -1.10 -5.61
N PRO A 30 4.15 -1.38 -6.51
CA PRO A 30 4.45 -1.91 -7.84
C PRO A 30 5.34 -0.98 -8.67
N TYR A 31 5.18 0.34 -8.54
CA TYR A 31 6.06 1.31 -9.20
C TYR A 31 7.47 1.29 -8.62
N ALA A 32 7.62 1.18 -7.30
CA ALA A 32 8.92 1.04 -6.65
C ALA A 32 9.65 -0.23 -7.11
N MET A 33 8.93 -1.36 -7.19
CA MET A 33 9.45 -2.63 -7.70
C MET A 33 9.88 -2.51 -9.17
N ALA A 34 9.05 -1.92 -10.03
CA ALA A 34 9.38 -1.73 -11.45
C ALA A 34 10.61 -0.82 -11.64
N ARG A 35 10.70 0.28 -10.88
CA ARG A 35 11.86 1.17 -10.90
C ARG A 35 13.13 0.47 -10.45
N LEU A 36 13.06 -0.30 -9.36
CA LEU A 36 14.19 -1.08 -8.88
C LEU A 36 14.60 -2.15 -9.90
N ALA A 37 13.64 -2.84 -10.50
CA ALA A 37 13.86 -3.84 -11.55
C ALA A 37 14.50 -3.26 -12.83
N ALA A 38 14.48 -1.94 -13.02
CA ALA A 38 15.15 -1.22 -14.10
C ALA A 38 16.45 -0.51 -13.67
N SER A 39 16.78 -0.51 -12.38
CA SER A 39 17.98 0.16 -11.85
C SER A 39 19.27 -0.54 -12.27
N GLU A 40 20.41 0.15 -12.19
CA GLU A 40 21.73 -0.40 -12.43
C GLU A 40 22.09 -1.53 -11.45
N ASP A 41 22.80 -2.55 -11.94
CA ASP A 41 23.21 -3.72 -11.13
C ASP A 41 23.98 -3.31 -9.86
N ALA A 42 24.80 -2.26 -9.91
CA ALA A 42 25.56 -1.77 -8.77
C ALA A 42 24.68 -1.23 -7.63
N ARG A 43 23.50 -0.71 -7.95
CA ARG A 43 22.56 -0.15 -6.96
C ARG A 43 21.50 -1.17 -6.53
N PHE A 44 21.29 -2.21 -7.35
CA PHE A 44 20.21 -3.15 -7.18
C PHE A 44 20.21 -3.86 -5.81
N PRO A 45 21.32 -4.39 -5.27
CA PRO A 45 21.30 -5.07 -3.97
C PRO A 45 20.81 -4.19 -2.82
N SER A 46 21.36 -2.97 -2.74
CA SER A 46 20.95 -2.01 -1.70
C SER A 46 19.48 -1.60 -1.83
N GLY A 47 19.00 -1.41 -3.07
CA GLY A 47 17.60 -1.09 -3.33
C GLY A 47 16.66 -2.27 -3.04
N PHE A 48 17.10 -3.50 -3.30
CA PHE A 48 16.33 -4.70 -2.98
C PHE A 48 16.12 -4.86 -1.48
N ALA A 49 17.18 -4.75 -0.69
CA ALA A 49 17.08 -4.78 0.78
C ALA A 49 16.15 -3.68 1.32
N ALA A 50 16.28 -2.45 0.80
CA ALA A 50 15.42 -1.33 1.19
C ALA A 50 13.94 -1.57 0.84
N LEU A 51 13.67 -2.17 -0.33
CA LEU A 51 12.31 -2.53 -0.73
C LEU A 51 11.72 -3.62 0.17
N VAL A 52 12.49 -4.66 0.53
CA VAL A 52 12.03 -5.71 1.44
C VAL A 52 11.64 -5.13 2.80
N ALA A 53 12.46 -4.23 3.35
CA ALA A 53 12.14 -3.55 4.60
C ALA A 53 10.88 -2.66 4.48
N ALA A 54 10.71 -1.96 3.37
CA ALA A 54 9.52 -1.15 3.12
C ALA A 54 8.24 -1.99 3.02
N LEU A 55 8.33 -3.18 2.39
CA LEU A 55 7.22 -4.12 2.29
C LEU A 55 6.86 -4.72 3.66
N GLU A 56 7.85 -5.12 4.44
CA GLU A 56 7.63 -5.63 5.80
C GLU A 56 6.93 -4.59 6.68
N TYR A 57 7.35 -3.33 6.59
CA TYR A 57 6.70 -2.24 7.28
C TYR A 57 5.25 -2.04 6.81
N ALA A 58 5.02 -2.01 5.49
CA ALA A 58 3.68 -1.82 4.93
C ALA A 58 2.70 -2.92 5.36
N PHE A 59 3.10 -4.19 5.26
CA PHE A 59 2.27 -5.32 5.69
C PHE A 59 1.97 -5.28 7.18
N ARG A 60 2.94 -4.91 8.04
CA ARG A 60 2.68 -4.77 9.47
C ARG A 60 1.65 -3.68 9.78
N GLN A 61 1.76 -2.53 9.13
CA GLN A 61 0.80 -1.44 9.31
C GLN A 61 -0.61 -1.84 8.87
N GLU A 62 -0.73 -2.60 7.78
CA GLU A 62 -1.99 -3.12 7.29
C GLU A 62 -2.58 -4.21 8.19
N GLU A 63 -1.75 -5.11 8.71
CA GLU A 63 -2.17 -6.13 9.67
C GLU A 63 -2.63 -5.51 10.99
N GLU A 64 -1.96 -4.46 11.47
CA GLU A 64 -2.43 -3.66 12.62
C GLU A 64 -3.77 -2.98 12.32
N LEU A 65 -3.93 -2.42 11.12
CA LEU A 65 -5.19 -1.81 10.69
C LEU A 65 -6.33 -2.84 10.61
N MET A 66 -6.05 -4.05 10.13
CA MET A 66 -7.02 -5.15 10.12
C MET A 66 -7.47 -5.50 11.53
N ASP A 67 -6.56 -5.52 12.52
CA ASP A 67 -6.91 -5.75 13.91
C ASP A 67 -7.78 -4.62 14.48
N ASP A 68 -7.42 -3.36 14.20
CA ASP A 68 -8.19 -2.18 14.61
C ASP A 68 -9.62 -2.17 14.01
N LEU A 69 -9.78 -2.70 12.80
CA LEU A 69 -11.07 -2.87 12.11
C LEU A 69 -11.83 -4.14 12.51
N GLY A 70 -11.23 -5.02 13.34
CA GLY A 70 -11.84 -6.30 13.73
C GLY A 70 -11.90 -7.35 12.60
N LEU A 71 -11.07 -7.20 11.57
CA LEU A 71 -10.99 -8.11 10.42
C LEU A 71 -10.05 -9.28 10.71
N ALA A 72 -10.62 -10.43 11.07
CA ALA A 72 -9.87 -11.68 11.23
C ALA A 72 -9.64 -12.37 9.87
N LEU A 73 -8.57 -12.00 9.16
CA LEU A 73 -8.20 -12.60 7.86
C LEU A 73 -6.86 -13.37 7.97
N PRO A 74 -6.86 -14.62 8.47
CA PRO A 74 -5.61 -15.40 8.62
C PRO A 74 -4.93 -15.68 7.28
N GLU A 75 -5.70 -16.01 6.24
CA GLU A 75 -5.18 -16.22 4.88
C GLU A 75 -4.43 -14.98 4.34
N HIS A 76 -4.91 -13.77 4.66
CA HIS A 76 -4.29 -12.51 4.23
C HIS A 76 -2.87 -12.40 4.82
N ARG A 77 -2.74 -12.62 6.13
CA ARG A 77 -1.45 -12.62 6.84
C ARG A 77 -0.52 -13.73 6.35
N GLU A 78 -1.06 -14.90 6.05
CA GLU A 78 -0.28 -16.02 5.50
C GLU A 78 0.31 -15.66 4.14
N GLN A 79 -0.44 -14.98 3.27
CA GLN A 79 0.08 -14.54 1.97
C GLN A 79 1.14 -13.44 2.11
N HIS A 80 0.97 -12.47 3.03
CA HIS A 80 2.01 -11.50 3.37
C HIS A 80 3.31 -12.19 3.81
N ALA A 81 3.20 -13.10 4.77
CA ALA A 81 4.34 -13.84 5.31
C ALA A 81 5.04 -14.69 4.24
N ALA A 82 4.27 -15.32 3.35
CA ALA A 82 4.80 -16.11 2.25
C ALA A 82 5.61 -15.26 1.26
N LEU A 83 5.10 -14.09 0.87
CA LEU A 83 5.82 -13.17 -0.02
C LEU A 83 7.10 -12.65 0.66
N LEU A 84 7.01 -12.18 1.91
CA LEU A 84 8.18 -11.68 2.65
C LEU A 84 9.26 -12.77 2.76
N THR A 85 8.88 -13.99 3.09
CA THR A 85 9.81 -15.12 3.17
C THR A 85 10.51 -15.37 1.82
N ALA A 86 9.76 -15.32 0.71
CA ALA A 86 10.32 -15.51 -0.62
C ALA A 86 11.30 -14.38 -0.98
N LEU A 87 10.95 -13.13 -0.67
CA LEU A 87 11.78 -11.96 -0.90
C LEU A 87 13.07 -11.98 -0.08
N GLN A 88 12.98 -12.26 1.22
CA GLN A 88 14.14 -12.36 2.12
C GLN A 88 15.11 -13.47 1.67
N ARG A 89 14.60 -14.62 1.21
CA ARG A 89 15.44 -15.68 0.62
C ARG A 89 16.12 -15.20 -0.66
N CYS A 90 15.41 -14.43 -1.50
CA CYS A 90 15.99 -13.85 -2.70
C CYS A 90 17.03 -12.77 -2.40
N GLU A 91 16.83 -11.98 -1.35
CA GLU A 91 17.77 -10.95 -0.89
C GLU A 91 19.15 -11.56 -0.61
N GLN A 92 19.20 -12.74 0.03
CA GLN A 92 20.46 -13.45 0.26
C GLN A 92 21.18 -13.81 -1.04
N ARG A 93 20.44 -14.20 -2.09
CA ARG A 93 20.99 -14.50 -3.41
C ARG A 93 21.50 -13.24 -4.11
N VAL A 94 20.73 -12.15 -4.01
CA VAL A 94 21.08 -10.83 -4.58
C VAL A 94 22.34 -10.29 -3.91
N ALA A 95 22.46 -10.41 -2.58
CA ALA A 95 23.68 -10.07 -1.84
C ALA A 95 24.89 -10.90 -2.30
N GLY A 96 24.67 -12.16 -2.71
CA GLY A 96 25.65 -13.02 -3.35
C GLY A 96 25.93 -12.73 -4.82
N GLY A 97 25.31 -11.70 -5.41
CA GLY A 97 25.54 -11.25 -6.79
C GLY A 97 24.54 -11.78 -7.82
N ASP A 98 23.53 -12.57 -7.44
CA ASP A 98 22.50 -13.07 -8.36
C ASP A 98 21.41 -12.01 -8.62
N ILE A 99 21.80 -10.96 -9.35
CA ILE A 99 20.91 -9.84 -9.70
C ILE A 99 19.74 -10.31 -10.58
N ALA A 100 19.99 -11.27 -11.47
CA ALA A 100 18.96 -11.81 -12.36
C ALA A 100 17.80 -12.46 -11.57
N ALA A 101 18.12 -13.23 -10.52
CA ALA A 101 17.10 -13.77 -9.62
C ALA A 101 16.30 -12.68 -8.92
N GLY A 102 16.96 -11.64 -8.43
CA GLY A 102 16.29 -10.49 -7.83
C GLY A 102 15.30 -9.83 -8.78
N ARG A 103 15.71 -9.54 -10.02
CA ARG A 103 14.81 -8.93 -11.02
C ARG A 103 13.64 -9.85 -11.39
N ALA A 104 13.86 -11.15 -11.49
CA ALA A 104 12.79 -12.11 -11.71
C ALA A 104 11.79 -12.13 -10.54
N MET A 105 12.30 -12.12 -9.30
CA MET A 105 11.48 -12.06 -8.10
C MET A 105 10.62 -10.77 -8.06
N LEU A 106 11.18 -9.61 -8.41
CA LEU A 106 10.40 -8.36 -8.44
C LEU A 106 9.25 -8.41 -9.45
N ARG A 107 9.42 -9.07 -10.60
CA ARG A 107 8.32 -9.23 -11.58
C ARG A 107 7.20 -10.11 -11.04
N LEU A 108 7.56 -11.19 -10.35
CA LEU A 108 6.59 -12.08 -9.69
C LEU A 108 5.87 -11.37 -8.54
N ALA A 109 6.61 -10.61 -7.72
CA ALA A 109 6.05 -9.80 -6.64
C ALA A 109 5.08 -8.74 -7.18
N CYS A 110 5.40 -8.06 -8.29
CA CYS A 110 4.47 -7.13 -8.94
C CYS A 110 3.15 -7.82 -9.34
N ALA A 111 3.24 -8.98 -10.00
CA ALA A 111 2.05 -9.71 -10.43
C ALA A 111 1.21 -10.20 -9.24
N TRP A 112 1.88 -10.70 -8.19
CA TRP A 112 1.24 -11.07 -6.94
C TRP A 112 0.51 -9.88 -6.31
N PHE A 113 1.14 -8.69 -6.26
CA PHE A 113 0.53 -7.50 -5.66
C PHE A 113 -0.75 -7.08 -6.37
N THR A 114 -0.78 -7.14 -7.70
CA THR A 114 -2.01 -6.87 -8.47
C THR A 114 -3.13 -7.81 -8.04
N LEU A 115 -2.85 -9.11 -8.00
CA LEU A 115 -3.87 -10.12 -7.64
C LEU A 115 -4.31 -10.00 -6.19
N HIS A 116 -3.36 -9.83 -5.27
CA HIS A 116 -3.63 -9.72 -3.84
C HIS A 116 -4.53 -8.51 -3.55
N ARG A 117 -4.25 -7.39 -4.22
CA ARG A 117 -5.09 -6.19 -4.11
C ARG A 117 -6.52 -6.41 -4.57
N GLU A 118 -6.69 -7.02 -5.74
CA GLU A 118 -8.00 -7.26 -6.34
C GLU A 118 -8.83 -8.28 -5.54
N SER A 119 -8.18 -9.23 -4.87
CA SER A 119 -8.85 -10.36 -4.22
C SER A 119 -8.98 -10.26 -2.69
N MET A 120 -8.05 -9.59 -2.01
CA MET A 120 -7.97 -9.58 -0.54
C MET A 120 -8.04 -8.17 0.03
N ASP A 121 -7.37 -7.20 -0.60
CA ASP A 121 -7.35 -5.82 -0.08
C ASP A 121 -8.67 -5.09 -0.20
N ALA A 122 -9.54 -5.52 -1.12
CA ALA A 122 -10.87 -4.94 -1.29
C ALA A 122 -11.71 -5.00 0.00
N ALA A 123 -11.55 -6.05 0.83
CA ALA A 123 -12.28 -6.18 2.08
C ALA A 123 -11.82 -5.15 3.13
N VAL A 124 -10.52 -4.81 3.14
CA VAL A 124 -9.98 -3.77 4.01
C VAL A 124 -10.38 -2.39 3.51
N ASP A 125 -10.35 -2.17 2.19
CA ASP A 125 -10.79 -0.90 1.59
C ASP A 125 -12.28 -0.63 1.85
N ASP A 126 -13.13 -1.65 1.75
CA ASP A 126 -14.57 -1.55 2.04
C ASP A 126 -14.82 -1.17 3.51
N ALA A 127 -14.08 -1.79 4.44
CA ALA A 127 -14.18 -1.47 5.87
C ALA A 127 -13.68 -0.05 6.23
N LEU A 128 -12.90 0.60 5.36
CA LEU A 128 -12.45 1.99 5.53
C LEU A 128 -13.42 3.00 4.92
N LEU A 129 -14.35 2.58 4.06
CA LEU A 129 -15.36 3.48 3.54
C LEU A 129 -16.28 3.94 4.67
N PRO A 130 -16.62 5.24 4.73
CA PRO A 130 -17.63 5.68 5.68
C PRO A 130 -18.92 4.92 5.39
N GLU A 131 -19.54 4.35 6.44
CA GLU A 131 -20.86 3.73 6.37
C GLU A 131 -21.77 4.59 5.48
N PRO A 132 -22.37 4.05 4.40
CA PRO A 132 -23.27 4.82 3.58
C PRO A 132 -24.41 5.28 4.48
N PHE A 133 -24.51 6.59 4.71
CA PHE A 133 -25.48 7.28 5.56
C PHE A 133 -26.53 6.34 6.17
N GLY A 134 -26.32 5.94 7.43
CA GLY A 134 -27.32 5.15 8.16
C GLY A 134 -28.71 5.80 8.04
N PRO A 135 -29.80 5.01 8.11
CA PRO A 135 -31.15 5.51 7.83
C PRO A 135 -31.40 6.78 8.64
N VAL A 136 -31.91 7.83 7.99
CA VAL A 136 -32.34 9.04 8.69
C VAL A 136 -33.30 8.57 9.77
N SER A 137 -32.90 8.69 11.04
CA SER A 137 -33.75 8.31 12.14
C SER A 137 -34.94 9.26 12.07
N ALA A 138 -36.09 8.73 11.64
CA ALA A 138 -37.37 9.43 11.65
C ALA A 138 -37.83 9.55 13.10
N ALA A 139 -37.11 10.36 13.88
CA ALA A 139 -37.43 10.68 15.25
C ALA A 139 -37.02 12.13 15.52
N GLY A 140 -38.00 13.02 15.42
CA GLY A 140 -37.96 14.32 16.10
C GLY A 140 -37.90 15.52 15.17
N GLY A 141 -39.07 16.10 14.90
CA GLY A 141 -39.18 17.49 14.45
C GLY A 141 -40.02 17.63 13.19
N ALA A 142 -41.32 17.85 13.38
CA ALA A 142 -42.19 18.35 12.34
C ALA A 142 -41.64 19.70 11.85
N ALA A 143 -40.86 19.70 10.77
CA ALA A 143 -40.64 20.87 9.96
C ALA A 143 -41.94 21.14 9.20
N SER A 144 -42.76 22.02 9.78
CA SER A 144 -43.93 22.60 9.13
C SER A 144 -43.45 23.37 7.90
N TRP A 145 -43.67 22.79 6.71
CA TRP A 145 -43.55 23.52 5.46
C TRP A 145 -44.90 24.19 5.18
N CYS A 146 -45.01 25.48 5.48
CA CYS A 146 -46.09 26.31 4.94
C CYS A 146 -45.92 26.41 3.41
N LEU A 147 -46.82 25.78 2.66
CA LEU A 147 -47.03 26.12 1.25
C LEU A 147 -47.73 27.49 1.15
N PRO A 148 -47.35 28.37 0.20
CA PRO A 148 -48.16 29.54 -0.11
C PRO A 148 -49.44 29.13 -0.86
N PRO A 149 -50.58 29.84 -0.68
CA PRO A 149 -51.79 29.55 -1.43
C PRO A 149 -51.59 29.93 -2.92
N GLY A 150 -52.07 29.06 -3.82
CA GLY A 150 -52.07 29.30 -5.26
C GLY A 150 -53.06 30.41 -5.68
N PRO A 151 -52.94 30.94 -6.91
CA PRO A 151 -53.77 32.05 -7.36
C PRO A 151 -55.19 31.59 -7.73
N VAL A 152 -56.13 32.53 -7.58
CA VAL A 152 -57.57 32.41 -7.85
C VAL A 152 -57.87 32.42 -9.35
#